data_AF-A0A1W9VYR0-F1
#
_entry.id   AF-A0A1W9VYR0-F1
#
_cell.length_a   1.000
_cell.length_b   1.000
_cell.length_c   1.000
_cell.angle_alpha   90.00
_cell.angle_beta   90.00
_cell.angle_gamma   90.00
#
_symmetry.space_group_name_H-M   'P 1'
#
loop_
_entity.id
_entity.type
_entity.pdbx_description
1 polymer ?
#
loop_
_entity_poly.entity_id
_entity_poly.type
_entity_poly.pdbx_seq_one_letter_code
_entity_poly.pdbx_strand_id
1 'polypeptide(L)'
;MCNEDGTIWITYNGEIYNFLEVRKDLRKRGHIFQSNTDTEVIVHAYEEWGVDCVQRFNGMFAFALWDEPRQRLWLVRDRLGIKPLFFACMPHAFFFGSEIKAILSDYSIERTIDYESLAYYLALNYTPAPYTLFAHIRQLLPAHYLLVEKDGTVQDVEYWKLTYHENIDKGEKIHLAEFNELLYDSVKIRLMSDVPFGAFLSGGIDSSSVSYWMSQCLSEPVKTFSIGFGEKSFDETGYARQVANVIKSEHRQKIIKANAAEILPKIVWHAEEP
;
A
#
# COMPACT_ATOMS: atom_id res chain seq x y z
N MET A 1 -17.64 -0.07 -6.97
CA MET A 1 -18.09 -1.43 -7.38
C MET A 1 -19.04 -1.93 -6.31
N CYS A 2 -19.98 -2.82 -6.63
CA CYS A 2 -20.90 -3.41 -5.66
C CYS A 2 -21.13 -4.90 -5.92
N ASN A 3 -21.79 -5.60 -4.98
CA ASN A 3 -22.30 -6.96 -5.18
C ASN A 3 -23.52 -6.96 -6.13
N GLU A 4 -24.05 -8.15 -6.44
CA GLU A 4 -25.06 -8.37 -7.48
C GLU A 4 -26.39 -7.65 -7.23
N ASP A 5 -26.76 -7.44 -5.97
CA ASP A 5 -27.99 -6.73 -5.58
C ASP A 5 -27.76 -5.26 -5.21
N GLY A 6 -26.51 -4.79 -5.26
CA GLY A 6 -26.16 -3.39 -5.00
C GLY A 6 -26.32 -2.96 -3.55
N THR A 7 -26.26 -3.90 -2.60
CA THR A 7 -26.36 -3.62 -1.16
C THR A 7 -25.01 -3.42 -0.48
N ILE A 8 -23.92 -3.93 -1.08
CA ILE A 8 -22.56 -3.80 -0.57
C ILE A 8 -21.72 -3.03 -1.59
N TRP A 9 -21.11 -1.92 -1.16
CA TRP A 9 -20.35 -1.02 -2.03
C TRP A 9 -18.91 -0.89 -1.55
N ILE A 10 -17.97 -0.80 -2.49
CA ILE A 10 -16.55 -0.64 -2.18
C ILE A 10 -15.90 0.48 -2.99
N THR A 11 -14.99 1.20 -2.32
CA THR A 11 -13.91 1.99 -2.92
C THR A 11 -12.56 1.44 -2.44
N TYR A 12 -11.58 1.38 -3.32
CA TYR A 12 -10.37 0.58 -3.12
C TYR A 12 -9.15 1.20 -3.83
N ASN A 13 -8.04 1.31 -3.09
CA ASN A 13 -6.71 1.62 -3.60
C ASN A 13 -5.74 0.51 -3.20
N GLY A 14 -5.25 -0.27 -4.15
CA GLY A 14 -4.33 -1.36 -3.85
C GLY A 14 -4.42 -2.52 -4.83
N GLU A 15 -3.75 -3.59 -4.44
CA GLU A 15 -3.78 -4.90 -5.09
C GLU A 15 -3.83 -6.02 -4.04
N ILE A 16 -4.70 -7.01 -4.24
CA ILE A 16 -4.67 -8.29 -3.52
C ILE A 16 -3.98 -9.31 -4.42
N TYR A 17 -2.71 -9.59 -4.18
CA TYR A 17 -1.89 -10.47 -5.03
C TYR A 17 -2.43 -11.91 -5.11
N ASN A 18 -3.09 -12.41 -4.07
CA ASN A 18 -3.67 -13.74 -4.04
C ASN A 18 -5.17 -13.79 -4.43
N PHE A 19 -5.70 -12.77 -5.10
CA PHE A 19 -7.14 -12.69 -5.40
C PHE A 19 -7.67 -13.85 -6.24
N LEU A 20 -6.86 -14.44 -7.13
CA LEU A 20 -7.26 -15.60 -7.94
C LEU A 20 -7.53 -16.84 -7.08
N GLU A 21 -6.75 -17.03 -6.02
CA GLU A 21 -6.91 -18.14 -5.08
C GLU A 21 -8.19 -17.96 -4.27
N VAL A 22 -8.38 -16.77 -3.71
CA VAL A 22 -9.59 -16.41 -2.95
C VAL A 22 -10.84 -16.52 -3.84
N ARG A 23 -10.78 -16.00 -5.07
CA ARG A 23 -11.86 -16.12 -6.06
C ARG A 23 -12.20 -17.58 -6.34
N LYS A 24 -11.20 -18.46 -6.50
CA LYS A 24 -11.44 -19.89 -6.74
C LYS A 24 -12.23 -20.53 -5.61
N ASP A 25 -11.91 -20.17 -4.36
CA ASP A 25 -12.60 -20.71 -3.19
C ASP A 25 -14.02 -20.14 -3.03
N LEU A 26 -14.24 -18.85 -3.34
CA LEU A 26 -15.56 -18.24 -3.38
C LEU A 26 -16.44 -18.85 -4.49
N ARG A 27 -15.89 -19.12 -5.68
CA ARG A 27 -16.63 -19.80 -6.76
C ARG A 27 -17.11 -21.19 -6.37
N LYS A 28 -16.31 -21.96 -5.62
CA LYS A 28 -16.74 -23.27 -5.08
C LYS A 28 -17.89 -23.16 -4.08
N ARG A 29 -18.06 -22.00 -3.45
CA ARG A 29 -19.13 -21.70 -2.49
C ARG A 29 -20.37 -21.12 -3.14
N GLY A 30 -20.33 -20.84 -4.44
CA GLY A 30 -21.49 -20.41 -5.24
C GLY A 30 -21.49 -18.95 -5.65
N HIS A 31 -20.46 -18.16 -5.31
CA HIS A 31 -20.36 -16.77 -5.74
C HIS A 31 -20.14 -16.64 -7.25
N ILE A 32 -20.84 -15.68 -7.87
CA ILE A 32 -20.81 -15.44 -9.31
C ILE A 32 -20.18 -14.07 -9.58
N PHE A 33 -18.98 -14.09 -10.15
CA PHE A 33 -18.23 -12.87 -10.46
C PHE A 33 -18.64 -12.30 -11.82
N GLN A 34 -18.87 -10.98 -11.87
CA GLN A 34 -19.15 -10.18 -13.06
C GLN A 34 -17.88 -9.54 -13.65
N SER A 35 -16.84 -9.36 -12.84
CA SER A 35 -15.55 -8.80 -13.26
C SER A 35 -14.41 -9.82 -13.09
N ASN A 36 -13.22 -9.40 -13.53
CA ASN A 36 -11.98 -10.14 -13.27
C ASN A 36 -11.08 -9.45 -12.24
N THR A 37 -11.53 -8.38 -11.58
CA THR A 37 -10.69 -7.63 -10.65
C THR A 37 -10.61 -8.30 -9.28
N ASP A 38 -9.60 -7.93 -8.51
CA ASP A 38 -9.47 -8.23 -7.09
C ASP A 38 -10.47 -7.44 -6.22
N THR A 39 -10.91 -6.26 -6.67
CA THR A 39 -11.92 -5.44 -5.97
C THR A 39 -13.20 -6.24 -5.68
N GLU A 40 -13.68 -6.99 -6.67
CA GLU A 40 -14.89 -7.81 -6.53
C GLU A 40 -14.68 -9.00 -5.58
N VAL A 41 -13.44 -9.50 -5.49
CA VAL A 41 -13.08 -10.56 -4.54
C VAL A 41 -13.29 -10.07 -3.11
N ILE A 42 -12.98 -8.81 -2.80
CA ILE A 42 -13.21 -8.25 -1.45
C ILE A 42 -14.70 -8.26 -1.11
N VAL A 43 -15.55 -7.84 -2.05
CA VAL A 43 -17.00 -7.77 -1.86
C VAL A 43 -17.57 -9.14 -1.53
N HIS A 44 -17.30 -10.14 -2.37
CA HIS A 44 -17.80 -11.50 -2.12
C HIS A 44 -17.15 -12.17 -0.90
N ALA A 45 -15.88 -11.88 -0.62
CA ALA A 45 -15.22 -12.38 0.57
C ALA A 45 -15.88 -11.82 1.84
N TYR A 46 -16.33 -10.57 1.82
CA TYR A 46 -17.10 -9.98 2.91
C TYR A 46 -18.50 -10.61 3.05
N GLU A 47 -19.19 -10.91 1.94
CA GLU A 47 -20.48 -11.63 2.00
C GLU A 47 -20.35 -13.00 2.67
N GLU A 48 -19.31 -13.76 2.32
CA GLU A 48 -19.10 -15.12 2.80
C GLU A 48 -18.53 -15.18 4.22
N TRP A 49 -17.55 -14.33 4.54
CA TRP A 49 -16.77 -14.42 5.79
C TRP A 49 -16.86 -13.17 6.68
N GLY A 50 -17.63 -12.15 6.28
CA GLY A 50 -17.67 -10.87 6.99
C GLY A 50 -16.29 -10.21 7.05
N VAL A 51 -16.02 -9.52 8.16
CA VAL A 51 -14.75 -8.80 8.38
C VAL A 51 -13.53 -9.74 8.48
N ASP A 52 -13.73 -11.00 8.85
CA ASP A 52 -12.66 -11.99 8.97
C ASP A 52 -12.03 -12.34 7.61
N CYS A 53 -12.69 -11.96 6.52
CA CYS A 53 -12.17 -12.13 5.17
C CYS A 53 -10.80 -11.45 4.98
N VAL A 54 -10.52 -10.37 5.72
CA VAL A 54 -9.26 -9.64 5.64
C VAL A 54 -8.03 -10.51 5.94
N GLN A 55 -8.18 -11.54 6.79
CA GLN A 55 -7.09 -12.45 7.13
C GLN A 55 -6.63 -13.29 5.93
N ARG A 56 -7.47 -13.42 4.90
CA ARG A 56 -7.20 -14.20 3.70
C ARG A 56 -6.44 -13.42 2.63
N PHE A 57 -6.31 -12.10 2.79
CA PHE A 57 -5.70 -11.25 1.78
C PHE A 57 -4.19 -11.15 1.97
N ASN A 58 -3.46 -11.29 0.86
CA ASN A 58 -2.06 -10.95 0.72
C ASN A 58 -1.94 -9.85 -0.32
N GLY A 59 -1.54 -8.66 0.08
CA GLY A 59 -1.63 -7.48 -0.78
C GLY A 59 -1.08 -6.21 -0.16
N MET A 60 -1.09 -5.14 -0.94
CA MET A 60 -0.98 -3.76 -0.45
C MET A 60 -2.32 -3.09 -0.73
N PHE A 61 -3.03 -2.61 0.29
CA PHE A 61 -4.40 -2.16 0.11
C PHE A 61 -4.87 -1.21 1.19
N ALA A 62 -5.71 -0.28 0.76
CA ALA A 62 -6.60 0.49 1.60
C ALA A 62 -7.97 0.51 0.92
N PHE A 63 -9.03 0.13 1.64
CA PHE A 63 -10.39 0.19 1.10
C PHE A 63 -11.39 0.64 2.14
N ALA A 64 -12.54 1.10 1.66
CA ALA A 64 -13.73 1.32 2.45
C ALA A 64 -14.92 0.60 1.81
N LEU A 65 -15.64 -0.18 2.61
CA LEU A 65 -16.79 -0.97 2.21
C LEU A 65 -18.02 -0.53 3.00
N TRP A 66 -19.09 -0.19 2.31
CA TRP A 66 -20.39 0.13 2.89
C TRP A 66 -21.32 -1.07 2.78
N ASP A 67 -21.78 -1.57 3.92
CA ASP A 67 -22.82 -2.59 4.05
C ASP A 67 -24.15 -1.87 4.33
N GLU A 68 -25.01 -1.75 3.31
CA GLU A 68 -26.31 -1.08 3.43
C GLU A 68 -27.27 -1.82 4.39
N PRO A 69 -27.42 -3.16 4.33
CA PRO A 69 -28.33 -3.87 5.22
C PRO A 69 -27.99 -3.69 6.70
N ARG A 70 -26.70 -3.62 7.03
CA ARG A 70 -26.23 -3.35 8.40
C ARG A 70 -26.04 -1.87 8.72
N GLN A 71 -26.10 -1.00 7.72
CA GLN A 71 -25.80 0.44 7.84
C GLN A 71 -24.43 0.68 8.49
N ARG A 72 -23.40 0.01 7.96
CA ARG A 72 -22.05 -0.01 8.53
C ARG A 72 -21.00 0.30 7.47
N LEU A 73 -20.01 1.13 7.85
CA LEU A 73 -18.82 1.37 7.05
C LEU A 73 -17.63 0.60 7.63
N TRP A 74 -16.91 -0.12 6.77
CA TRP A 74 -15.72 -0.88 7.12
C TRP A 74 -14.51 -0.35 6.36
N LEU A 75 -13.56 0.26 7.07
CA LEU A 75 -12.31 0.77 6.50
C LEU A 75 -11.18 -0.16 6.85
N VAL A 76 -10.32 -0.53 5.91
CA VAL A 76 -9.24 -1.49 6.15
C VAL A 76 -7.93 -0.96 5.57
N ARG A 77 -6.85 -1.09 6.33
CA ARG A 77 -5.48 -0.84 5.86
C ARG A 77 -4.65 -2.13 5.91
N ASP A 78 -3.81 -2.34 4.90
CA ASP A 78 -2.99 -3.56 4.78
C ASP A 78 -2.01 -3.73 5.95
N ARG A 79 -1.47 -4.96 6.05
CA ARG A 79 -0.62 -5.40 7.16
C ARG A 79 0.57 -4.49 7.45
N LEU A 80 1.13 -3.86 6.42
CA LEU A 80 2.32 -3.01 6.53
C LEU A 80 1.99 -1.52 6.28
N GLY A 81 0.72 -1.19 6.04
CA GLY A 81 0.27 0.18 5.80
C GLY A 81 0.84 0.80 4.53
N ILE A 82 1.12 -0.01 3.50
CA ILE A 82 1.72 0.47 2.25
C ILE A 82 0.80 1.50 1.59
N LYS A 83 -0.51 1.26 1.56
CA LYS A 83 -1.48 2.23 1.04
C LYS A 83 -1.95 3.16 2.16
N PRO A 84 -1.92 4.49 1.94
CA PRO A 84 -2.38 5.44 2.93
C PRO A 84 -3.90 5.40 3.07
N LEU A 85 -4.37 5.57 4.32
CA LEU A 85 -5.78 5.75 4.64
C LEU A 85 -5.91 6.66 5.85
N PHE A 86 -6.54 7.80 5.63
CA PHE A 86 -6.80 8.83 6.63
C PHE A 86 -8.29 8.93 6.88
N PHE A 87 -8.65 9.38 8.07
CA PHE A 87 -10.05 9.60 8.46
C PHE A 87 -10.20 10.76 9.44
N ALA A 88 -11.40 11.32 9.51
CA ALA A 88 -11.82 12.32 10.48
C ALA A 88 -13.23 12.00 10.98
N CYS A 89 -13.40 11.96 12.29
CA CYS A 89 -14.68 11.75 12.94
C CYS A 89 -15.24 13.10 13.40
N MET A 90 -16.28 13.58 12.73
CA MET A 90 -16.96 14.84 13.07
C MET A 90 -18.36 14.54 13.63
N PRO A 91 -18.97 15.45 14.42
CA PRO A 91 -20.30 15.22 14.98
C PRO A 91 -21.41 14.94 13.96
N HIS A 92 -21.22 15.35 12.70
CA HIS A 92 -22.22 15.27 11.64
C HIS A 92 -21.87 14.27 10.53
N ALA A 93 -20.61 13.79 10.48
CA ALA A 93 -20.14 12.95 9.39
C ALA A 93 -18.83 12.24 9.73
N PHE A 94 -18.62 11.11 9.08
CA PHE A 94 -17.35 10.40 9.06
C PHE A 94 -16.69 10.62 7.69
N PHE A 95 -15.47 11.16 7.68
CA PHE A 95 -14.71 11.43 6.47
C PHE A 95 -13.54 10.46 6.37
N PHE A 96 -13.20 10.06 5.15
CA PHE A 96 -12.00 9.26 4.89
C PHE A 96 -11.44 9.53 3.49
N GLY A 97 -10.17 9.21 3.30
CA GLY A 97 -9.51 9.31 2.00
C GLY A 97 -8.11 8.74 2.02
N SER A 98 -7.56 8.44 0.84
CA SER A 98 -6.15 8.06 0.72
C SER A 98 -5.20 9.24 0.96
N GLU A 99 -5.72 10.46 0.99
CA GLU A 99 -4.97 11.72 1.03
C GLU A 99 -5.71 12.71 1.96
N ILE A 100 -4.98 13.36 2.86
CA ILE A 100 -5.45 14.37 3.81
C ILE A 100 -6.17 15.51 3.08
N LYS A 101 -5.66 15.95 1.93
CA LYS A 101 -6.26 17.05 1.16
C LYS A 101 -7.67 16.72 0.64
N ALA A 102 -7.99 15.44 0.46
CA ALA A 102 -9.34 15.01 0.08
C ALA A 102 -10.34 15.23 1.22
N ILE A 103 -9.91 14.99 2.46
CA ILE A 103 -10.70 15.26 3.67
C ILE A 103 -10.83 16.77 3.88
N LEU A 104 -9.72 17.53 3.77
CA LEU A 104 -9.69 18.99 3.91
C LEU A 104 -10.37 19.77 2.76
N SER A 105 -10.95 19.07 1.79
CA SER A 105 -11.81 19.68 0.78
C SER A 105 -13.19 20.01 1.36
N ASP A 106 -13.59 19.40 2.47
CA ASP A 106 -14.75 19.81 3.25
C ASP A 106 -14.38 20.95 4.21
N TYR A 107 -15.04 22.10 4.08
CA TYR A 107 -14.75 23.30 4.86
C TYR A 107 -15.20 23.23 6.32
N SER A 108 -15.97 22.20 6.72
CA SER A 108 -16.32 21.96 8.12
C SER A 108 -15.17 21.40 8.95
N ILE A 109 -14.10 20.94 8.29
CA ILE A 109 -12.90 20.42 8.96
C ILE A 109 -11.87 21.54 9.05
N GLU A 110 -11.65 22.02 10.27
CA GLU A 110 -10.69 23.07 10.53
C GLU A 110 -9.25 22.60 10.28
N ARG A 111 -8.45 23.46 9.64
CA ARG A 111 -7.02 23.22 9.37
C ARG A 111 -6.19 23.61 10.60
N THR A 112 -6.48 22.97 11.73
CA THR A 112 -5.84 23.25 13.00
C THR A 112 -4.62 22.35 13.18
N ILE A 113 -3.47 22.95 13.50
CA ILE A 113 -2.23 22.21 13.75
C ILE A 113 -2.36 21.42 15.05
N ASP A 114 -2.03 20.12 14.98
CA ASP A 114 -1.80 19.29 16.15
C ASP A 114 -0.36 19.50 16.67
N TYR A 115 -0.22 20.24 17.77
CA TYR A 115 1.09 20.59 18.31
C TYR A 115 1.86 19.39 18.89
N GLU A 116 1.16 18.33 19.32
CA GLU A 116 1.80 17.08 19.74
C GLU A 116 2.41 16.39 18.52
N SER A 117 1.66 16.34 17.42
CA SER A 117 2.13 15.79 16.14
C SER A 117 3.30 16.58 15.57
N LEU A 118 3.27 17.92 15.70
CA LEU A 118 4.40 18.77 15.34
C LEU A 118 5.65 18.46 16.17
N ALA A 119 5.48 18.17 17.47
CA ALA A 119 6.59 17.78 18.33
C ALA A 119 7.18 16.42 17.88
N TYR A 120 6.36 15.45 17.49
CA TYR A 120 6.86 14.19 16.91
C TYR A 120 7.64 14.44 15.63
N TYR A 121 7.12 15.25 14.72
CA TYR A 121 7.81 15.58 13.47
C TYR A 121 9.18 16.20 13.74
N LEU A 122 9.26 17.20 14.62
CA LEU A 122 10.53 17.84 14.96
C LEU A 122 11.53 16.91 15.66
N ALA A 123 11.06 15.89 16.37
CA ALA A 123 11.90 14.91 17.05
C ALA A 123 12.34 13.74 16.16
N LEU A 124 11.49 13.30 15.24
CA LEU A 124 11.65 12.06 14.47
C LEU A 124 11.86 12.27 12.97
N ASN A 125 11.67 13.49 12.46
CA ASN A 125 11.58 13.84 11.03
C ASN A 125 10.42 13.16 10.28
N TYR A 126 9.39 12.67 10.99
CA TYR A 126 8.12 12.21 10.42
C TYR A 126 7.02 12.22 11.50
N THR A 127 5.76 12.25 11.08
CA THR A 127 4.61 12.09 11.99
C THR A 127 4.23 10.61 12.07
N PRO A 128 4.36 9.93 13.22
CA PRO A 128 4.00 8.52 13.34
C PRO A 128 2.47 8.36 13.36
N ALA A 129 1.97 7.34 12.65
CA ALA A 129 0.57 6.93 12.80
C ALA A 129 0.26 6.60 14.28
N PRO A 130 -0.94 6.93 14.80
CA PRO A 130 -2.11 7.40 14.07
C PRO A 130 -2.16 8.93 13.84
N TYR A 131 -1.12 9.65 14.23
CA TYR A 131 -1.11 11.11 14.20
C TYR A 131 -0.94 11.66 12.77
N THR A 132 -1.43 12.87 12.57
CA THR A 132 -1.11 13.75 11.43
C THR A 132 -0.93 15.16 11.99
N LEU A 133 -0.30 16.07 11.25
CA LEU A 133 -0.19 17.47 11.65
C LEU A 133 -1.53 18.21 11.75
N PHE A 134 -2.65 17.60 11.36
CA PHE A 134 -3.99 18.16 11.46
C PHE A 134 -4.76 17.53 12.63
N ALA A 135 -5.20 18.36 13.58
CA ALA A 135 -5.82 17.93 14.85
C ALA A 135 -7.04 17.00 14.69
N HIS A 136 -7.78 17.14 13.60
CA HIS A 136 -9.01 16.38 13.35
C HIS A 136 -8.81 15.17 12.43
N ILE A 137 -7.60 14.96 11.90
CA ILE A 137 -7.33 13.90 10.92
C ILE A 137 -6.35 12.92 11.53
N ARG A 138 -6.71 11.64 11.47
CA ARG A 138 -5.87 10.53 11.91
C ARG A 138 -5.56 9.63 10.73
N GLN A 139 -4.40 8.99 10.78
CA GLN A 139 -4.03 7.93 9.86
C GLN A 139 -4.40 6.58 10.48
N LEU A 140 -5.12 5.72 9.76
CA LEU A 140 -5.42 4.38 10.24
C LEU A 140 -4.11 3.59 10.40
N LEU A 141 -3.91 2.91 11.53
CA LEU A 141 -2.70 2.13 11.75
C LEU A 141 -2.56 1.00 10.71
N PRO A 142 -1.32 0.60 10.35
CA PRO A 142 -1.09 -0.65 9.62
C PRO A 142 -1.80 -1.82 10.30
N ALA A 143 -2.29 -2.78 9.52
CA ALA A 143 -2.96 -3.97 10.02
C ALA A 143 -4.21 -3.72 10.89
N HIS A 144 -4.81 -2.53 10.79
CA HIS A 144 -6.05 -2.20 11.48
C HIS A 144 -7.21 -2.05 10.49
N TYR A 145 -8.41 -2.24 11.02
CA TYR A 145 -9.64 -1.80 10.37
C TYR A 145 -10.51 -1.00 11.34
N LEU A 146 -11.31 -0.08 10.78
CA LEU A 146 -12.37 0.61 11.50
C LEU A 146 -13.73 0.05 11.11
N LEU A 147 -14.59 -0.20 12.10
CA LEU A 147 -16.03 -0.39 11.90
C LEU A 147 -16.75 0.84 12.42
N VAL A 148 -17.45 1.54 11.53
CA VAL A 148 -18.27 2.70 11.85
C VAL A 148 -19.73 2.30 11.75
N GLU A 149 -20.42 2.30 12.88
CA GLU A 149 -21.82 1.96 12.98
C GLU A 149 -22.72 3.19 12.76
N LYS A 150 -23.99 2.95 12.46
CA LYS A 150 -24.99 4.01 12.22
C LYS A 150 -25.15 4.99 13.39
N ASP A 151 -24.92 4.55 14.62
CA ASP A 151 -25.01 5.40 15.81
C ASP A 151 -23.76 6.30 16.03
N GLY A 152 -22.77 6.20 15.13
CA GLY A 152 -21.51 6.93 15.21
C GLY A 152 -20.43 6.22 16.01
N THR A 153 -20.69 5.02 16.54
CA THR A 153 -19.68 4.20 17.22
C THR A 153 -18.60 3.80 16.23
N VAL A 154 -17.34 4.05 16.59
CA VAL A 154 -16.16 3.64 15.82
C VAL A 154 -15.38 2.62 16.63
N GLN A 155 -15.24 1.41 16.08
CA GLN A 155 -14.37 0.38 16.63
C GLN A 155 -13.10 0.29 15.79
N ASP A 156 -11.94 0.38 16.43
CA ASP A 156 -10.63 0.14 15.83
C ASP A 156 -10.12 -1.26 16.23
N VAL A 157 -9.72 -2.07 15.25
CA VAL A 157 -9.32 -3.48 15.46
C VAL A 157 -8.03 -3.79 14.72
N GLU A 158 -7.00 -4.20 15.47
CA GLU A 158 -5.80 -4.85 14.94
C GLU A 158 -6.15 -6.27 14.46
N TYR A 159 -6.09 -6.54 13.16
CA TYR A 159 -6.38 -7.86 12.60
C TYR A 159 -5.11 -8.69 12.32
N TRP A 160 -3.94 -8.07 12.34
CA TRP A 160 -2.66 -8.74 12.11
C TRP A 160 -1.55 -8.06 12.89
N LYS A 161 -0.57 -8.85 13.35
CA LYS A 161 0.62 -8.36 14.04
C LYS A 161 1.82 -9.18 13.64
N LEU A 162 2.95 -8.51 13.39
CA LEU A 162 4.22 -9.21 13.16
C LEU A 162 4.71 -9.82 14.48
N THR A 163 4.68 -11.15 14.56
CA THR A 163 5.20 -11.91 15.71
C THR A 163 6.51 -12.57 15.35
N TYR A 164 7.57 -12.26 16.11
CA TYR A 164 8.84 -12.97 16.02
C TYR A 164 8.76 -14.23 16.87
N HIS A 165 8.90 -15.39 16.23
CA HIS A 165 9.07 -16.66 16.93
C HIS A 165 10.57 -16.95 17.10
N GLU A 166 10.94 -17.72 18.13
CA GLU A 166 12.30 -18.23 18.23
C GLU A 166 12.61 -19.07 16.99
N ASN A 167 13.52 -18.57 16.16
CA ASN A 167 14.01 -19.31 15.02
C ASN A 167 14.95 -20.41 15.51
N ILE A 168 14.57 -21.66 15.31
CA ILE A 168 15.50 -22.77 15.38
C ILE A 168 16.48 -22.58 14.21
N ASP A 169 17.77 -22.44 14.51
CA ASP A 169 18.81 -22.38 13.48
C ASP A 169 18.78 -23.69 12.68
N LYS A 170 18.42 -23.59 11.40
CA LYS A 170 18.35 -24.72 10.47
C LYS A 170 19.65 -24.88 9.67
N GLY A 171 20.63 -24.02 9.91
CA GLY A 171 21.88 -23.92 9.17
C GLY A 171 21.77 -22.98 7.96
N GLU A 172 22.88 -22.30 7.65
CA GLU A 172 23.00 -21.27 6.62
C GLU A 172 22.41 -21.69 5.26
N LYS A 173 22.68 -22.92 4.82
CA LYS A 173 22.19 -23.41 3.51
C LYS A 173 20.66 -23.43 3.43
N ILE A 174 19.97 -23.77 4.53
CA ILE A 174 18.51 -23.83 4.56
C ILE A 174 17.95 -22.40 4.56
N HIS A 175 18.50 -21.52 5.39
CA HIS A 175 18.08 -20.12 5.42
C HIS A 175 18.30 -19.39 4.10
N LEU A 176 19.41 -19.66 3.41
CA LEU A 176 19.68 -19.11 2.08
C LEU A 176 18.65 -19.58 1.04
N ALA A 177 18.25 -20.86 1.08
CA ALA A 177 17.25 -21.40 0.17
C ALA A 177 15.86 -20.81 0.46
N GLU A 178 15.45 -20.78 1.73
CA GLU A 178 14.19 -20.17 2.18
C GLU A 178 14.12 -18.68 1.80
N PHE A 179 15.19 -17.92 2.03
CA PHE A 179 15.25 -16.50 1.67
C PHE A 179 15.09 -16.29 0.16
N ASN A 180 15.80 -17.05 -0.66
CA ASN A 180 15.70 -16.93 -2.12
C ASN A 180 14.31 -17.29 -2.64
N GLU A 181 13.68 -18.34 -2.08
CA GLU A 181 12.31 -18.72 -2.43
C GLU A 181 11.31 -17.62 -2.07
N LEU A 182 11.38 -17.10 -0.84
CA LEU A 182 10.49 -16.04 -0.37
C LEU A 182 10.68 -14.74 -1.17
N LEU A 183 11.93 -14.36 -1.46
CA LEU A 183 12.22 -13.17 -2.24
C LEU A 183 11.71 -13.33 -3.68
N TYR A 184 11.98 -14.47 -4.32
CA TYR A 184 11.46 -14.79 -5.65
C TYR A 184 9.93 -14.74 -5.70
N ASP A 185 9.26 -15.41 -4.76
CA ASP A 185 7.80 -15.43 -4.69
C ASP A 185 7.24 -14.02 -4.48
N SER A 186 7.82 -13.25 -3.54
CA SER A 186 7.38 -11.88 -3.27
C SER A 186 7.45 -10.96 -4.49
N VAL A 187 8.46 -11.14 -5.35
CA VAL A 187 8.59 -10.41 -6.61
C VAL A 187 7.57 -10.95 -7.62
N LYS A 188 7.50 -12.27 -7.80
CA LYS A 188 6.63 -12.91 -8.77
C LYS A 188 5.16 -12.55 -8.58
N ILE A 189 4.64 -12.57 -7.35
CA ILE A 189 3.23 -12.25 -7.09
C ILE A 189 2.88 -10.78 -7.41
N ARG A 190 3.87 -9.89 -7.44
CA ARG A 190 3.73 -8.45 -7.79
C ARG A 190 3.89 -8.15 -9.28
N LEU A 191 4.12 -9.17 -10.12
CA LEU A 191 4.25 -9.01 -11.57
C LEU A 191 2.93 -9.17 -12.32
N MET A 192 1.85 -9.50 -11.62
CA MET A 192 0.52 -9.58 -12.20
C MET A 192 -0.01 -8.16 -12.44
N SER A 193 -0.02 -7.72 -13.70
CA SER A 193 -0.48 -6.39 -14.07
C SER A 193 -1.04 -6.37 -15.48
N ASP A 194 -2.14 -5.63 -15.67
CA ASP A 194 -2.75 -5.37 -16.99
C ASP A 194 -2.14 -4.14 -17.67
N VAL A 195 -1.18 -3.46 -17.02
CA VAL A 195 -0.51 -2.25 -17.52
C VAL A 195 1.01 -2.43 -17.57
N PRO A 196 1.72 -1.67 -18.41
CA PRO A 196 3.18 -1.70 -18.41
C PRO A 196 3.74 -1.25 -17.06
N PHE A 197 4.70 -2.01 -16.54
CA PHE A 197 5.44 -1.68 -15.32
C PHE A 197 6.95 -1.67 -15.57
N GLY A 198 7.69 -1.19 -14.58
CA GLY A 198 9.14 -1.18 -14.57
C GLY A 198 9.66 -1.03 -13.15
N ALA A 199 10.98 -1.04 -13.00
CA ALA A 199 11.63 -0.90 -11.70
C ALA A 199 12.47 0.37 -11.64
N PHE A 200 12.43 1.05 -10.50
CA PHE A 200 13.50 1.97 -10.16
C PHE A 200 14.74 1.15 -9.81
N LEU A 201 15.84 1.44 -10.50
CA LEU A 201 17.11 0.75 -10.31
C LEU A 201 18.11 1.74 -9.71
N SER A 202 18.67 1.37 -8.56
CA SER A 202 19.77 2.09 -7.91
C SER A 202 21.05 1.25 -7.96
N GLY A 203 22.12 1.74 -7.34
CA GLY A 203 23.33 0.93 -7.15
C GLY A 203 23.26 -0.04 -5.99
N GLY A 204 22.20 0.03 -5.18
CA GLY A 204 22.04 -0.74 -3.95
C GLY A 204 21.60 -2.18 -4.17
N ILE A 205 21.88 -3.03 -3.17
CA ILE A 205 21.56 -4.45 -3.21
C ILE A 205 20.05 -4.72 -3.31
N ASP A 206 19.20 -3.87 -2.72
CA ASP A 206 17.76 -4.09 -2.64
C ASP A 206 17.09 -3.99 -4.02
N SER A 207 17.21 -2.84 -4.68
CA SER A 207 16.64 -2.61 -6.02
C SER A 207 17.25 -3.54 -7.06
N SER A 208 18.53 -3.88 -6.89
CA SER A 208 19.24 -4.86 -7.74
C SER A 208 18.66 -6.26 -7.58
N SER A 209 18.40 -6.70 -6.36
CA SER A 209 17.85 -8.02 -6.07
C SER A 209 16.42 -8.16 -6.58
N VAL A 210 15.59 -7.13 -6.38
CA VAL A 210 14.23 -7.08 -6.93
C VAL A 210 14.28 -7.13 -8.46
N SER A 211 15.07 -6.26 -9.10
CA SER A 211 15.17 -6.20 -10.57
C SER A 211 15.73 -7.49 -11.17
N TYR A 212 16.67 -8.15 -10.46
CA TYR A 212 17.17 -9.46 -10.83
C TYR A 212 16.04 -10.49 -10.87
N TRP A 213 15.26 -10.66 -9.79
CA TRP A 213 14.17 -11.63 -9.78
C TRP A 213 13.06 -11.28 -10.77
N MET A 214 12.79 -9.99 -11.00
CA MET A 214 11.88 -9.57 -12.08
C MET A 214 12.37 -10.10 -13.44
N SER A 215 13.67 -10.02 -13.74
CA SER A 215 14.25 -10.52 -14.99
C SER A 215 14.16 -12.04 -15.13
N GLN A 216 14.10 -12.78 -14.03
CA GLN A 216 13.94 -14.24 -14.05
C GLN A 216 12.48 -14.66 -14.29
N CYS A 217 11.52 -13.80 -13.93
CA CYS A 217 10.09 -14.07 -14.06
C CYS A 217 9.50 -13.65 -15.41
N LEU A 218 10.15 -12.72 -16.12
CA LEU A 218 9.61 -12.12 -17.35
C LEU A 218 10.27 -12.69 -18.59
N SER A 219 9.48 -12.87 -19.65
CA SER A 219 9.97 -13.26 -20.98
C SER A 219 10.60 -12.10 -21.76
N GLU A 220 10.20 -10.87 -21.43
CA GLU A 220 10.70 -9.63 -22.05
C GLU A 220 11.68 -8.92 -21.11
N PRO A 221 12.62 -8.11 -21.65
CA PRO A 221 13.54 -7.33 -20.82
C PRO A 221 12.81 -6.43 -19.81
N VAL A 222 13.25 -6.46 -18.55
CA VAL A 222 12.75 -5.55 -17.51
C VAL A 222 13.04 -4.11 -17.94
N LYS A 223 12.05 -3.21 -17.81
CA LYS A 223 12.29 -1.77 -17.97
C LYS A 223 12.81 -1.20 -16.67
N THR A 224 14.03 -0.67 -16.67
CA THR A 224 14.64 -0.11 -15.47
C THR A 224 14.94 1.38 -15.63
N PHE A 225 14.75 2.14 -14.56
CA PHE A 225 14.88 3.59 -14.57
C PHE A 225 15.78 4.06 -13.44
N SER A 226 16.76 4.92 -13.76
CA SER A 226 17.63 5.56 -12.77
C SER A 226 17.64 7.07 -12.93
N ILE A 227 17.71 7.76 -11.80
CA ILE A 227 17.94 9.19 -11.73
C ILE A 227 19.38 9.39 -11.22
N GLY A 228 20.14 10.23 -11.92
CA GLY A 228 21.46 10.67 -11.47
C GLY A 228 21.49 12.16 -11.19
N PHE A 229 22.48 12.58 -10.41
CA PHE A 229 22.70 13.97 -10.03
C PHE A 229 24.00 14.49 -10.66
N GLY A 230 24.10 15.81 -10.86
CA GLY A 230 25.31 16.43 -11.41
C GLY A 230 26.52 16.35 -10.46
N GLU A 231 26.27 16.16 -9.17
CA GLU A 231 27.30 15.95 -8.15
C GLU A 231 27.69 14.47 -8.05
N LYS A 232 28.96 14.17 -8.34
CA LYS A 232 29.48 12.79 -8.38
C LYS A 232 29.34 12.02 -7.07
N SER A 233 29.30 12.70 -5.92
CA SER A 233 29.16 12.08 -4.60
C SER A 233 27.79 11.42 -4.39
N PHE A 234 26.78 11.81 -5.17
CA PHE A 234 25.42 11.29 -5.10
C PHE A 234 25.03 10.47 -6.34
N ASP A 235 25.99 10.17 -7.23
CA ASP A 235 25.71 9.50 -8.50
C ASP A 235 25.95 7.98 -8.42
N GLU A 236 24.87 7.23 -8.21
CA GLU A 236 24.87 5.76 -8.23
C GLU A 236 24.72 5.15 -9.64
N THR A 237 24.64 5.97 -10.69
CA THR A 237 24.25 5.49 -12.02
C THR A 237 25.26 4.53 -12.65
N GLY A 238 26.53 4.60 -12.24
CA GLY A 238 27.55 3.63 -12.63
C GLY A 238 27.22 2.20 -12.16
N TYR A 239 26.78 2.05 -10.91
CA TYR A 239 26.39 0.76 -10.34
C TYR A 239 25.07 0.27 -10.94
N ALA A 240 24.07 1.15 -11.08
CA ALA A 240 22.81 0.80 -11.73
C ALA A 240 23.04 0.26 -13.15
N ARG A 241 24.00 0.83 -13.90
CA ARG A 241 24.36 0.34 -15.24
C ARG A 241 25.01 -1.04 -15.21
N GLN A 242 25.83 -1.35 -14.21
CA GLN A 242 26.40 -2.70 -14.05
C GLN A 242 25.29 -3.73 -13.85
N VAL A 243 24.33 -3.44 -12.97
CA VAL A 243 23.18 -4.32 -12.71
C VAL A 243 22.32 -4.46 -13.95
N ALA A 244 21.99 -3.36 -14.62
CA ALA A 244 21.23 -3.35 -15.87
C ALA A 244 21.86 -4.24 -16.95
N ASN A 245 23.19 -4.24 -17.07
CA ASN A 245 23.92 -5.10 -18.00
C ASN A 245 23.84 -6.58 -17.61
N VAL A 246 23.93 -6.90 -16.31
CA VAL A 246 23.83 -8.28 -15.80
C VAL A 246 22.44 -8.87 -16.08
N ILE A 247 21.37 -8.10 -15.81
CA ILE A 247 19.99 -8.54 -15.98
C ILE A 247 19.45 -8.30 -17.40
N LYS A 248 20.26 -7.68 -18.28
CA LYS A 248 19.91 -7.30 -19.67
C LYS A 248 18.61 -6.49 -19.78
N SER A 249 18.40 -5.55 -18.87
CA SER A 249 17.20 -4.68 -18.83
C SER A 249 17.19 -3.64 -19.95
N GLU A 250 16.00 -3.19 -20.38
CA GLU A 250 15.82 -1.94 -21.11
C GLU A 250 16.02 -0.76 -20.16
N HIS A 251 17.27 -0.31 -20.02
CA HIS A 251 17.66 0.69 -19.02
C HIS A 251 17.58 2.12 -19.52
N ARG A 252 16.92 2.99 -18.75
CA ARG A 252 16.82 4.43 -19.02
C ARG A 252 17.35 5.23 -17.84
N GLN A 253 18.28 6.13 -18.14
CA GLN A 253 18.89 7.00 -17.14
C GLN A 253 18.60 8.47 -17.47
N LYS A 254 18.28 9.27 -16.45
CA LYS A 254 18.13 10.72 -16.57
C LYS A 254 18.94 11.44 -15.50
N ILE A 255 19.80 12.37 -15.92
CA ILE A 255 20.46 13.30 -14.99
C ILE A 255 19.52 14.47 -14.74
N ILE A 256 19.21 14.74 -13.47
CA ILE A 256 18.38 15.87 -13.08
C ILE A 256 19.23 16.99 -12.49
N LYS A 257 18.86 18.22 -12.85
CA LYS A 257 19.28 19.44 -12.15
C LYS A 257 18.01 20.03 -11.54
N ALA A 258 17.71 19.67 -10.31
CA ALA A 258 16.51 20.16 -9.64
C ALA A 258 16.84 21.46 -8.88
N ASN A 259 16.01 22.48 -9.06
CA ASN A 259 15.97 23.61 -8.15
C ASN A 259 15.03 23.22 -6.99
N ALA A 260 15.61 22.84 -5.85
CA ALA A 260 14.87 22.37 -4.69
C ALA A 260 13.81 23.38 -4.23
N ALA A 261 14.12 24.68 -4.28
CA ALA A 261 13.20 25.74 -3.83
C ALA A 261 11.96 25.85 -4.73
N GLU A 262 12.11 25.67 -6.05
CA GLU A 262 11.01 25.77 -7.00
C GLU A 262 10.05 24.58 -6.90
N ILE A 263 10.57 23.38 -6.63
CA ILE A 263 9.76 22.15 -6.55
C ILE A 263 9.13 21.95 -5.16
N LEU A 264 9.64 22.62 -4.13
CA LEU A 264 9.21 22.43 -2.74
C LEU A 264 7.68 22.56 -2.55
N PRO A 265 6.97 23.59 -3.07
CA PRO A 265 5.51 23.66 -2.92
C PRO A 265 4.78 22.45 -3.50
N LYS A 266 5.30 21.89 -4.60
CA LYS A 266 4.74 20.69 -5.23
C LYS A 266 5.04 19.43 -4.41
N ILE A 267 6.22 19.34 -3.80
CA ILE A 267 6.56 18.25 -2.88
C ILE A 267 5.60 18.28 -1.69
N VAL A 268 5.45 19.43 -1.03
CA VAL A 268 4.54 19.59 0.12
C VAL A 268 3.10 19.28 -0.27
N TRP A 269 2.64 19.68 -1.45
CA TRP A 269 1.29 19.34 -1.92
C TRP A 269 1.04 17.83 -2.04
N HIS A 270 2.05 17.06 -2.49
CA HIS A 270 1.92 15.61 -2.65
C HIS A 270 2.27 14.83 -1.37
N ALA A 271 3.18 15.34 -0.54
CA ALA A 271 3.54 14.75 0.74
C ALA A 271 2.49 15.04 1.82
N GLU A 272 1.73 16.13 1.67
CA GLU A 272 0.66 16.63 2.56
C GLU A 272 1.12 17.08 3.96
N GLU A 273 2.30 16.62 4.38
CA GLU A 273 3.03 17.05 5.55
C GLU A 273 4.49 17.40 5.14
N PRO A 274 5.21 18.23 5.92
CA PRO A 274 6.59 18.67 5.65
C PRO A 274 7.62 17.55 5.52
#